data_AF-A0A953TNG1-F1
#
_entry.id   AF-A0A953TNG1-F1
#
_cell.length_a   1.000
_cell.length_b   1.000
_cell.length_c   1.000
_cell.angle_alpha   90.00
_cell.angle_beta   90.00
_cell.angle_gamma   90.00
#
_symmetry.space_group_name_H-M   'P 1'
#
loop_
_entity.id
_entity.type
_entity.pdbx_description
1 polymer ?
#
loop_
_entity_poly.entity_id
_entity_poly.type
_entity_poly.pdbx_seq_one_letter_code
_entity_poly.pdbx_strand_id
1 'polypeptide(L)'
;CSGLACSPRDFLTRRLAADLISASETFKTTQVFWLRTGIVSNRDFNSPDSMVLQHRGWIIGTEQKKCPPGVDPPPCWDVLLSPLGVDVFRPLISDTSPGIGPMSLHVARRELVNITGISKAGTFADVEFTWRWISLNPVGAALYDEGVHYRSTVGFRSYDDGWRVVNEAVKTNQSLEEALRNAEPTAP
;
A
#
# COMPACT_ATOMS: atom_id res chain seq x y z
N CYS A 1 7.46 34.45 -22.91
CA CYS A 1 6.66 33.58 -23.79
C CYS A 1 5.69 34.46 -24.56
N SER A 2 5.92 34.64 -25.87
CA SER A 2 5.02 35.40 -26.75
C SER A 2 4.71 34.55 -27.97
N GLY A 3 3.44 34.15 -28.11
CA GLY A 3 2.84 33.76 -29.38
C GLY A 3 3.20 32.38 -29.94
N LEU A 4 2.55 31.34 -29.43
CA LEU A 4 2.08 30.14 -30.13
C LEU A 4 1.44 29.27 -29.03
N ALA A 5 0.25 28.72 -29.29
CA ALA A 5 -0.62 28.09 -28.31
C ALA A 5 0.14 27.11 -27.39
N CYS A 6 0.46 27.57 -26.18
CA CYS A 6 1.02 26.71 -25.13
C CYS A 6 -0.09 25.73 -24.76
N SER A 7 0.06 24.47 -25.16
CA SER A 7 -0.84 23.45 -24.65
C SER A 7 -0.63 23.39 -23.14
N PRO A 8 -1.68 23.33 -22.31
CA PRO A 8 -1.54 23.12 -20.86
C PRO A 8 -0.72 21.86 -20.52
N ARG A 9 -0.52 20.96 -21.49
CA ARG A 9 0.30 19.76 -21.40
C ARG A 9 1.79 20.00 -21.59
N ASP A 10 2.21 21.14 -22.15
CA ASP A 10 3.63 21.44 -22.36
C ASP A 10 4.32 21.78 -21.02
N PHE A 11 3.56 22.33 -20.08
CA PHE A 11 4.04 22.68 -18.75
C PHE A 11 3.55 21.67 -17.73
N LEU A 12 4.48 20.90 -17.14
CA LEU A 12 4.18 20.12 -15.94
C LEU A 12 3.80 21.07 -14.80
N THR A 13 2.50 21.18 -14.54
CA THR A 13 1.90 21.92 -13.42
C THR A 13 1.64 20.98 -12.25
N ARG A 14 1.46 21.53 -11.04
CA ARG A 14 1.08 20.72 -9.87
C ARG A 14 -0.23 19.95 -10.10
N ARG A 15 -1.21 20.57 -10.76
CA ARG A 15 -2.48 19.92 -11.08
C ARG A 15 -2.29 18.75 -12.04
N LEU A 16 -1.56 18.96 -13.15
CA LEU A 16 -1.26 17.89 -14.10
C LEU A 16 -0.48 16.75 -13.44
N ALA A 17 0.51 17.07 -12.61
CA ALA A 17 1.28 16.07 -11.88
C ALA A 17 0.39 15.25 -10.92
N ALA A 18 -0.50 15.92 -10.17
CA ALA A 18 -1.45 15.26 -9.29
C ALA A 18 -2.42 14.34 -10.04
N ASP A 19 -2.96 14.80 -11.17
CA ASP A 19 -3.86 14.02 -12.01
C ASP A 19 -3.16 12.76 -12.56
N LEU A 20 -1.91 12.91 -13.02
CA LEU A 20 -1.13 11.78 -13.55
C LEU A 20 -0.71 10.78 -12.46
N ILE A 21 -0.34 11.24 -11.26
CA ILE A 21 0.00 10.36 -10.13
C ILE A 21 -1.24 9.63 -9.61
N SER A 22 -2.35 10.33 -9.39
CA SER A 22 -3.59 9.73 -8.88
C SER A 22 -4.23 8.76 -9.89
N ALA A 23 -4.07 9.00 -11.19
CA ALA A 23 -4.51 8.10 -12.24
C ALA A 23 -3.61 6.86 -12.43
N SER A 24 -2.46 6.79 -11.75
CA SER A 24 -1.56 5.64 -11.82
C SER A 24 -2.18 4.39 -11.19
N GLU A 25 -1.84 3.22 -11.75
CA GLU A 25 -2.33 1.95 -11.23
C GLU A 25 -1.89 1.70 -9.78
N THR A 26 -0.76 2.27 -9.36
CA THR A 26 -0.24 2.12 -7.98
C THR A 26 -1.09 2.82 -6.93
N PHE A 27 -1.79 3.90 -7.30
CA PHE A 27 -2.76 4.59 -6.43
C PHE A 27 -4.16 3.97 -6.53
N LYS A 28 -4.54 3.42 -7.69
CA LYS A 28 -5.80 2.70 -7.86
C LYS A 28 -5.81 1.33 -7.17
N THR A 29 -4.65 0.68 -7.09
CA THR A 29 -4.52 -0.66 -6.50
C THR A 29 -4.77 -0.60 -4.99
N THR A 30 -5.78 -1.34 -4.55
CA THR A 30 -6.07 -1.56 -3.13
C THR A 30 -5.07 -2.54 -2.53
N GLN A 31 -4.64 -2.26 -1.31
CA GLN A 31 -3.81 -3.14 -0.52
C GLN A 31 -4.60 -4.36 -0.05
N VAL A 32 -4.07 -5.54 -0.32
CA VAL A 32 -4.66 -6.82 0.09
C VAL A 32 -3.97 -7.30 1.35
N PHE A 33 -4.76 -7.68 2.35
CA PHE A 33 -4.33 -8.39 3.54
C PHE A 33 -4.73 -9.87 3.42
N TRP A 34 -3.82 -10.76 3.79
CA TRP A 34 -4.05 -12.20 3.75
C TRP A 34 -4.24 -12.73 5.17
N LEU A 35 -5.48 -12.98 5.54
CA LEU A 35 -5.80 -13.57 6.84
C LEU A 35 -5.37 -15.03 6.85
N ARG A 36 -4.39 -15.35 7.69
CA ARG A 36 -3.90 -16.71 7.92
C ARG A 36 -4.57 -17.31 9.15
N THR A 37 -5.26 -18.42 8.95
CA THR A 37 -5.87 -19.24 10.02
C THR A 37 -5.37 -20.68 9.92
N GLY A 38 -5.46 -21.42 11.01
CA GLY A 38 -4.91 -22.77 11.14
C GLY A 38 -3.46 -22.74 11.63
N ILE A 39 -2.72 -23.82 11.37
CA ILE A 39 -1.37 -23.99 11.90
C ILE A 39 -0.37 -23.10 11.13
N VAL A 40 0.25 -22.17 11.84
CA VAL A 40 1.27 -21.24 11.33
C VAL A 40 2.57 -21.36 12.13
N SER A 41 3.66 -20.88 11.53
CA SER A 41 4.99 -20.87 12.16
C SER A 41 5.07 -19.81 13.26
N ASN A 42 6.05 -19.95 14.16
CA ASN A 42 6.31 -18.93 15.18
C ASN A 42 6.58 -17.54 14.57
N ARG A 43 7.22 -17.52 13.40
CA ARG A 43 7.56 -16.28 12.68
C ARG A 43 6.28 -15.56 12.21
N ASP A 44 5.36 -16.31 11.62
CA ASP A 44 4.12 -15.73 11.09
C ASP A 44 3.19 -15.27 12.22
N PHE A 45 3.11 -16.02 13.31
CA PHE A 45 2.29 -15.66 14.46
C PHE A 45 2.80 -14.40 15.19
N ASN A 46 4.11 -14.19 15.24
CA ASN A 46 4.74 -13.00 15.82
C ASN A 46 4.97 -11.87 14.80
N SER A 47 4.34 -11.94 13.63
CA SER A 47 4.39 -10.83 12.68
C SER A 47 3.66 -9.60 13.24
N PRO A 48 4.08 -8.37 12.87
CA PRO A 48 3.41 -7.14 13.33
C PRO A 48 1.89 -7.16 13.09
N ASP A 49 1.48 -7.62 11.92
CA ASP A 49 0.06 -7.71 11.56
C ASP A 49 -0.69 -8.67 12.50
N SER A 50 -0.16 -9.87 12.74
CA SER A 50 -0.75 -10.85 13.66
C SER A 50 -0.85 -10.30 15.09
N MET A 51 0.18 -9.60 15.56
CA MET A 51 0.16 -8.95 16.87
C MET A 51 -0.94 -7.89 16.98
N VAL A 52 -1.17 -7.09 15.93
CA VAL A 52 -2.27 -6.12 15.89
C VAL A 52 -3.62 -6.83 15.98
N LEU A 53 -3.82 -7.90 15.20
CA LEU A 53 -5.06 -8.67 15.24
C LEU A 53 -5.29 -9.33 16.63
N GLN A 54 -4.22 -9.81 17.27
CA GLN A 54 -4.27 -10.42 18.59
C GLN A 54 -4.61 -9.38 19.66
N HIS A 55 -3.97 -8.21 19.63
CA HIS A 55 -4.22 -7.13 20.59
C HIS A 55 -5.66 -6.59 20.48
N ARG A 56 -6.24 -6.61 19.28
CA ARG A 56 -7.67 -6.30 19.05
C ARG A 56 -8.61 -7.42 19.49
N GLY A 57 -8.08 -8.58 19.90
CA GLY A 57 -8.86 -9.74 20.29
C GLY A 57 -9.55 -10.45 19.12
N TRP A 58 -9.10 -10.23 17.89
CA TRP A 58 -9.72 -10.82 16.69
C TRP A 58 -9.20 -12.22 16.38
N ILE A 59 -7.95 -12.52 16.74
CA ILE A 59 -7.37 -13.86 16.61
C ILE A 59 -6.95 -14.40 17.97
N ILE A 60 -6.91 -15.73 18.08
CA ILE A 60 -6.42 -16.48 19.23
C ILE A 60 -5.45 -17.53 18.70
N GLY A 61 -4.24 -17.60 19.26
CA GLY A 61 -3.26 -18.63 18.95
C GLY A 61 -3.15 -19.63 20.09
N THR A 62 -3.20 -20.92 19.77
CA THR A 62 -2.89 -21.99 20.73
C THR A 62 -1.60 -22.68 20.32
N GLU A 63 -0.67 -22.82 21.27
CA GLU A 63 0.61 -23.48 21.00
C GLU A 63 0.41 -24.98 20.77
N GLN A 64 0.94 -25.47 19.65
CA GLN A 64 0.87 -26.87 19.27
C GLN A 64 2.20 -27.58 19.57
N LYS A 65 2.13 -28.73 20.26
CA LYS A 65 3.31 -29.54 20.61
C LYS A 65 3.99 -30.18 19.40
N LYS A 66 3.30 -30.34 18.27
CA LYS A 66 3.84 -30.94 17.04
C LYS A 66 3.52 -30.05 15.85
N CYS A 67 4.57 -29.52 15.22
CA CYS A 67 4.48 -28.82 13.96
C CYS A 67 4.27 -29.80 12.80
N PRO A 68 3.33 -29.55 11.87
CA PRO A 68 3.25 -30.30 10.63
C PRO A 68 4.49 -30.05 9.76
N PRO A 69 4.85 -31.01 8.89
CA PRO A 69 6.01 -30.88 8.02
C PRO A 69 5.87 -29.65 7.10
N GLY A 70 6.91 -28.81 7.05
CA GLY A 70 6.91 -27.56 6.28
C GLY A 70 6.56 -26.30 7.08
N VAL A 71 6.23 -26.41 8.36
CA VAL A 71 6.02 -25.26 9.26
C VAL A 71 7.22 -25.11 10.19
N ASP A 72 8.18 -24.30 9.76
CA ASP A 72 9.39 -23.94 10.49
C ASP A 72 9.50 -22.41 10.62
N PRO A 73 10.09 -21.87 11.70
CA PRO A 73 10.60 -22.58 12.87
C PRO A 73 9.50 -22.89 13.93
N PRO A 74 9.67 -23.97 14.72
CA PRO A 74 8.89 -24.19 15.94
C PRO A 74 9.09 -23.07 16.98
N PRO A 75 8.14 -22.84 17.92
CA PRO A 75 6.85 -23.53 18.09
C PRO A 75 5.83 -23.19 16.99
N CYS A 76 4.83 -24.04 16.81
CA CYS A 76 3.73 -23.77 15.87
C CYS A 76 2.49 -23.34 16.62
N TRP A 77 1.72 -22.45 16.00
CA TRP A 77 0.51 -21.88 16.59
C TRP A 77 -0.68 -22.27 15.73
N ASP A 78 -1.71 -22.84 16.35
CA ASP A 78 -3.00 -23.00 15.71
C ASP A 78 -3.83 -21.73 15.94
N VAL A 79 -4.01 -20.96 14.87
CA VAL A 79 -4.63 -19.64 14.88
C VAL A 79 -6.08 -19.74 14.45
N LEU A 80 -6.97 -19.32 15.35
CA LEU A 80 -8.41 -19.31 15.14
C LEU A 80 -8.95 -17.88 15.27
N LEU A 81 -10.04 -17.60 14.57
CA LEU A 81 -10.79 -16.36 14.77
C LEU A 81 -11.59 -16.43 16.08
N SER A 82 -11.50 -15.38 16.88
CA SER A 82 -12.40 -15.21 18.02
C SER A 82 -13.82 -14.86 17.54
N PRO A 83 -14.86 -14.91 18.40
CA PRO A 83 -16.19 -14.42 18.04
C PRO A 83 -16.17 -12.96 17.53
N LEU A 84 -15.38 -12.10 18.18
CA LEU A 84 -15.18 -10.70 17.75
C LEU A 84 -14.51 -10.62 16.37
N GLY A 85 -13.52 -11.47 16.12
CA GLY A 85 -12.85 -11.55 14.82
C GLY A 85 -13.81 -12.01 13.73
N VAL A 86 -14.62 -13.03 13.99
CA VAL A 86 -15.61 -13.54 13.03
C VAL A 86 -16.58 -12.45 12.60
N ASP A 87 -17.07 -11.63 13.53
CA ASP A 87 -18.00 -10.54 13.20
C ASP A 87 -17.36 -9.44 12.32
N VAL A 88 -16.05 -9.20 12.51
CA VAL A 88 -15.28 -8.23 11.70
C VAL A 88 -14.94 -8.79 10.32
N PHE A 89 -14.49 -10.05 10.25
CA PHE A 89 -13.93 -10.63 9.03
C PHE A 89 -14.98 -11.23 8.09
N ARG A 90 -16.05 -11.83 8.63
CA ARG A 90 -17.13 -12.45 7.82
C ARG A 90 -17.70 -11.54 6.73
N PRO A 91 -18.04 -10.25 6.98
CA PRO A 91 -18.58 -9.38 5.94
C PRO A 91 -17.54 -8.94 4.90
N LEU A 92 -16.24 -9.11 5.17
CA LEU A 92 -15.15 -8.64 4.31
C LEU A 92 -14.66 -9.74 3.34
N ILE A 93 -14.97 -11.00 3.64
CA ILE A 93 -14.62 -12.14 2.80
C ILE A 93 -15.56 -12.14 1.59
N SER A 94 -15.02 -11.80 0.41
CA SER A 94 -15.78 -11.85 -0.84
C SER A 94 -15.81 -13.29 -1.35
N ASP A 95 -16.99 -13.91 -1.39
CA ASP A 95 -17.35 -15.22 -1.99
C ASP A 95 -16.18 -16.18 -2.29
N THR A 96 -15.37 -16.47 -1.27
CA THR A 96 -14.33 -17.49 -1.39
C THR A 96 -14.92 -18.77 -0.83
N SER A 97 -15.04 -19.78 -1.69
CA SER A 97 -15.38 -21.16 -1.32
C SER A 97 -14.73 -21.53 0.01
N PRO A 98 -15.43 -22.24 0.92
CA PRO A 98 -14.86 -22.75 2.17
C PRO A 98 -13.77 -23.77 1.84
N GLY A 99 -12.58 -23.28 1.56
CA GLY A 99 -11.40 -24.03 1.16
C GLY A 99 -10.22 -23.52 1.96
N ILE A 100 -9.50 -24.46 2.54
CA ILE A 100 -8.34 -24.28 3.41
C ILE A 100 -7.29 -23.42 2.68
N GLY A 101 -7.31 -22.11 2.91
CA GLY A 101 -6.43 -21.15 2.26
C GLY A 101 -6.53 -19.77 2.90
N PRO A 102 -5.48 -18.95 2.80
CA PRO A 102 -5.51 -17.59 3.33
C PRO A 102 -6.55 -16.75 2.61
N MET A 103 -7.41 -16.08 3.38
CA MET A 103 -8.49 -15.24 2.84
C MET A 103 -7.95 -13.86 2.49
N SER A 104 -8.14 -13.43 1.24
CA SER A 104 -7.73 -12.09 0.78
C SER A 104 -8.79 -11.05 1.13
N LEU A 105 -8.35 -9.91 1.69
CA LEU A 105 -9.20 -8.80 2.07
C LEU A 105 -8.61 -7.50 1.52
N HIS A 106 -9.41 -6.70 0.84
CA HIS A 106 -9.00 -5.36 0.42
C HIS A 106 -9.11 -4.42 1.62
N VAL A 107 -7.98 -3.99 2.19
CA VAL A 107 -7.96 -3.33 3.50
C VAL A 107 -7.68 -1.83 3.45
N ALA A 108 -6.87 -1.37 2.50
CA ALA A 108 -6.49 0.04 2.41
C ALA A 108 -6.22 0.44 0.96
N ARG A 109 -6.14 1.74 0.69
CA ARG A 109 -5.63 2.30 -0.57
C ARG A 109 -4.80 3.54 -0.31
N ARG A 110 -4.02 3.96 -1.29
CA ARG A 110 -3.25 5.21 -1.21
C ARG A 110 -4.12 6.37 -1.66
N GLU A 111 -4.03 7.48 -0.93
CA GLU A 111 -4.63 8.76 -1.30
C GLU A 111 -3.52 9.78 -1.50
N LEU A 112 -3.51 10.43 -2.67
CA LEU A 112 -2.64 11.57 -2.91
C LEU A 112 -3.17 12.78 -2.14
N VAL A 113 -2.33 13.39 -1.32
CA VAL A 113 -2.71 14.55 -0.49
C VAL A 113 -2.33 15.84 -1.20
N ASN A 114 -1.06 16.00 -1.57
CA ASN A 114 -0.60 17.23 -2.22
C ASN A 114 0.67 17.03 -3.05
N ILE A 115 0.92 17.93 -4.01
CA ILE A 115 2.22 18.08 -4.68
C ILE A 115 3.01 19.17 -3.95
N THR A 116 4.14 18.80 -3.36
CA THR A 116 4.98 19.69 -2.56
C THR A 116 6.03 20.40 -3.40
N GLY A 117 6.57 19.74 -4.42
CA GLY A 117 7.69 20.25 -5.22
C GLY A 117 7.70 19.72 -6.65
N ILE A 118 8.22 20.53 -7.57
CA ILE A 118 8.52 20.13 -8.96
C ILE A 118 9.86 20.73 -9.36
N SER A 119 10.83 19.86 -9.64
CA SER A 119 12.18 20.21 -10.08
C SER A 119 12.37 19.76 -11.53
N LYS A 120 12.53 20.70 -12.47
CA LYS A 120 12.62 20.39 -13.90
C LYS A 120 14.06 20.43 -14.39
N ALA A 121 14.44 19.43 -15.18
CA ALA A 121 15.73 19.32 -15.85
C ALA A 121 15.55 18.84 -17.30
N GLY A 122 15.42 19.78 -18.24
CA GLY A 122 15.21 19.47 -19.66
C GLY A 122 13.90 18.73 -19.92
N THR A 123 13.98 17.51 -20.46
CA THR A 123 12.83 16.62 -20.73
C THR A 123 12.45 15.76 -19.52
N PHE A 124 13.07 15.99 -18.36
CA PHE A 124 12.77 15.28 -17.12
C PHE A 124 12.33 16.24 -16.03
N ALA A 125 11.57 15.73 -15.08
CA ALA A 125 11.23 16.46 -13.87
C ALA A 125 11.08 15.50 -12.70
N ASP A 126 11.56 15.89 -11.53
CA ASP A 126 11.27 15.20 -10.27
C ASP A 126 10.10 15.91 -9.60
N VAL A 127 9.10 15.14 -9.20
CA VAL A 127 7.91 15.64 -8.51
C VAL A 127 7.87 15.05 -7.12
N GLU A 128 7.91 15.93 -6.13
CA GLU A 128 7.73 15.60 -4.73
C GLU A 128 6.26 15.73 -4.36
N PHE A 129 5.74 14.74 -3.63
CA PHE A 129 4.35 14.70 -3.22
C PHE A 129 4.18 14.04 -1.86
N THR A 130 3.06 14.37 -1.21
CA THR A 130 2.61 13.72 0.01
C THR A 130 1.39 12.85 -0.26
N TRP A 131 1.34 11.70 0.39
CA TRP A 131 0.23 10.75 0.31
C TRP A 131 -0.01 10.09 1.67
N ARG A 132 -1.16 9.45 1.84
CA ARG A 132 -1.49 8.69 3.05
C ARG A 132 -2.24 7.41 2.74
N TRP A 133 -2.32 6.52 3.72
CA TRP A 133 -3.23 5.38 3.65
C TRP A 133 -4.65 5.80 4.00
N ILE A 134 -5.62 5.27 3.27
CA ILE A 134 -7.04 5.32 3.60
C ILE A 134 -7.52 3.89 3.80
N SER A 135 -8.02 3.60 4.99
CA SER A 135 -8.60 2.31 5.29
C SER A 135 -9.95 2.14 4.58
N LEU A 136 -10.22 0.91 4.17
CA LEU A 136 -11.48 0.52 3.53
C LEU A 136 -12.41 -0.23 4.49
N ASN A 137 -11.87 -0.69 5.62
CA ASN A 137 -12.57 -1.47 6.63
C ASN A 137 -11.82 -1.43 7.97
N PRO A 138 -12.40 -1.97 9.06
CA PRO A 138 -11.76 -1.96 10.38
C PRO A 138 -10.40 -2.65 10.43
N VAL A 139 -10.16 -3.66 9.59
CA VAL A 139 -8.88 -4.36 9.51
C VAL A 139 -7.81 -3.41 8.96
N GLY A 140 -8.11 -2.69 7.88
CA GLY A 140 -7.24 -1.66 7.34
C GLY A 140 -6.94 -0.55 8.33
N ALA A 141 -7.95 -0.07 9.07
CA ALA A 141 -7.79 0.97 10.08
C ALA A 141 -6.91 0.52 11.27
N ALA A 142 -6.82 -0.79 11.50
CA ALA A 142 -5.94 -1.35 12.53
C ALA A 142 -4.50 -1.54 12.02
N LEU A 143 -4.33 -1.92 10.74
CA LEU A 143 -3.02 -2.24 10.15
C LEU A 143 -2.29 -1.01 9.60
N TYR A 144 -3.03 0.00 9.13
CA TYR A 144 -2.48 1.20 8.52
C TYR A 144 -2.95 2.43 9.29
N ASP A 145 -2.00 3.26 9.72
CA ASP A 145 -2.29 4.52 10.40
C ASP A 145 -2.65 5.61 9.38
N GLU A 146 -3.90 6.07 9.40
CA GLU A 146 -4.41 7.14 8.53
C GLU A 146 -3.90 8.54 8.92
N GLY A 147 -3.35 8.70 10.12
CA GLY A 147 -2.78 9.94 10.60
C GLY A 147 -1.39 10.24 10.02
N VAL A 148 -0.70 9.23 9.50
CA VAL A 148 0.66 9.38 8.98
C VAL A 148 0.63 9.82 7.52
N HIS A 149 1.32 10.92 7.25
CA HIS A 149 1.57 11.39 5.89
C HIS A 149 2.97 10.92 5.46
N TYR A 150 3.05 10.44 4.23
CA TYR A 150 4.28 9.95 3.63
C TYR A 150 4.72 10.90 2.53
N ARG A 151 6.03 11.17 2.47
CA ARG A 151 6.64 11.94 1.39
C ARG A 151 7.34 11.00 0.41
N SER A 152 7.08 11.22 -0.88
CA SER A 152 7.67 10.44 -1.98
C SER A 152 8.05 11.37 -3.13
N THR A 153 9.03 10.94 -3.92
CA THR A 153 9.49 11.66 -5.12
C THR A 153 9.44 10.74 -6.32
N VAL A 154 8.83 11.18 -7.42
CA VAL A 154 8.74 10.39 -8.64
C VAL A 154 9.23 11.17 -9.86
N GLY A 155 9.92 10.47 -10.75
CA GLY A 155 10.34 11.02 -12.03
C GLY A 155 9.20 11.15 -13.03
N PHE A 156 9.23 12.24 -13.79
CA PHE A 156 8.39 12.50 -14.95
C PHE A 156 9.27 12.69 -16.18
N ARG A 157 8.76 12.26 -17.33
CA ARG A 157 9.40 12.45 -18.62
C ARG A 157 8.45 13.15 -19.59
N SER A 158 8.97 14.18 -20.27
CA SER A 158 8.29 14.90 -21.35
C SER A 158 8.47 14.16 -22.66
N TYR A 159 7.39 14.03 -23.39
CA TYR A 159 7.31 13.58 -24.77
C TYR A 159 6.63 14.66 -25.61
N ASP A 160 6.60 14.47 -26.92
CA ASP A 160 5.96 15.41 -27.86
C ASP A 160 4.45 15.57 -27.61
N ASP A 161 3.82 14.59 -26.94
CA ASP A 161 2.40 14.56 -26.61
C ASP A 161 2.07 14.92 -25.14
N GLY A 162 3.11 15.22 -24.34
CA GLY A 162 2.99 15.66 -22.95
C GLY A 162 3.84 14.88 -21.95
N TRP A 163 3.58 15.11 -20.67
CA TRP A 163 4.33 14.49 -19.56
C TRP A 163 3.73 13.16 -19.12
N ARG A 164 4.60 12.21 -18.73
CA ARG A 164 4.23 10.90 -18.20
C ARG A 164 5.04 10.56 -16.95
N VAL A 165 4.42 9.82 -16.02
CA VAL A 165 5.10 9.26 -14.84
C VAL A 165 6.05 8.15 -15.29
N VAL A 166 7.25 8.13 -14.74
CA VAL A 166 8.25 7.10 -15.02
C VAL A 166 7.98 5.89 -14.10
N ASN A 167 7.56 4.77 -14.71
CA ASN A 167 7.25 3.53 -13.99
C ASN A 167 8.46 2.61 -13.82
N GLU A 168 9.49 2.76 -14.65
CA GLU A 168 10.73 1.98 -14.59
C GLU A 168 11.91 2.92 -14.42
N ALA A 169 12.76 2.66 -13.43
CA ALA A 169 13.92 3.50 -13.13
C ALA A 169 14.89 3.52 -14.33
N VAL A 170 14.84 4.59 -15.12
CA VAL A 170 15.97 4.94 -15.99
C VAL A 170 17.11 5.31 -15.04
N LYS A 171 18.31 4.74 -15.21
CA LYS A 171 19.51 4.72 -14.32
C LYS A 171 19.82 5.94 -13.42
N THR A 172 19.18 7.09 -13.59
CA THR A 172 19.31 8.30 -12.78
C THR A 172 18.07 8.70 -11.98
N ASN A 173 16.91 8.04 -12.14
CA ASN A 173 15.63 8.47 -11.59
C ASN A 173 14.89 7.32 -10.87
N GLN A 174 14.17 7.64 -9.80
CA GLN A 174 13.35 6.70 -9.03
C GLN A 174 12.00 6.44 -9.71
N SER A 175 11.60 5.18 -9.80
CA SER A 175 10.26 4.78 -10.27
C SER A 175 9.17 5.09 -9.24
N LEU A 176 7.90 5.16 -9.65
CA LEU A 176 6.78 5.38 -8.73
C LEU A 176 6.70 4.30 -7.63
N GLU A 177 6.92 3.04 -7.98
CA GLU A 177 6.84 1.95 -7.01
C GLU A 177 7.99 2.02 -5.98
N GLU A 178 9.20 2.36 -6.43
CA GLU A 178 10.33 2.61 -5.53
C GLU A 178 10.09 3.84 -4.66
N ALA A 179 9.48 4.90 -5.20
CA ALA A 179 9.14 6.12 -4.46
C ALA A 179 8.20 5.85 -3.30
N LEU A 180 7.23 4.95 -3.51
CA LEU A 180 6.27 4.55 -2.50
C LEU A 180 6.88 3.57 -1.49
N ARG A 181 7.81 2.71 -1.91
CA ARG A 181 8.54 1.81 -1.00
C ARG A 181 9.51 2.55 -0.07
N ASN A 182 10.18 3.58 -0.58
CA ASN A 182 11.19 4.34 0.15
C ASN A 182 10.63 5.61 0.80
N ALA A 183 9.31 5.69 0.98
CA ALA A 183 8.66 6.90 1.48
C ALA A 183 9.02 7.19 2.94
N GLU A 184 9.26 8.45 3.26
CA GLU A 184 9.59 8.89 4.62
C GLU A 184 8.33 9.39 5.35
N PRO A 185 8.10 8.97 6.62
CA PRO A 185 7.04 9.55 7.44
C PRO A 185 7.29 11.04 7.66
N THR A 186 6.24 11.85 7.55
CA THR A 186 6.29 13.30 7.77
C THR A 186 5.20 13.70 8.77
N ALA A 187 5.45 14.76 9.53
CA ALA A 187 4.43 15.35 10.40
C ALA A 187 3.23 15.85 9.56
N PRO A 188 1.99 15.72 10.07
CA PRO A 188 0.78 16.22 9.40
C PRO A 188 0.77 17.74 9.22
#